data_AF-A0A8T2PW38-F1
#
_entry.id   AF-A0A8T2PW38-F1
#
_cell.length_a   1.000
_cell.length_b   1.000
_cell.length_c   1.000
_cell.angle_alpha   90.00
_cell.angle_beta   90.00
_cell.angle_gamma   90.00
#
_symmetry.space_group_name_H-M   'P 1'
#
loop_
_entity.id
_entity.type
_entity.pdbx_description
1 polymer ?
#
loop_
_entity_poly.entity_id
_entity_poly.type
_entity_poly.pdbx_seq_one_letter_code
_entity_poly.pdbx_strand_id
1 'polypeptide(L)'
;MSQDVFGILTHLEILSVTDNGLEEQAARLILMDSRKECSLLREALQLRPALAAILSHGGSCALCSQAFLTTWLECVQFISLRKDMKVSGPQSVPVRALLCSYSCFNQSGHMYYGVASV
;
A
#
# COMPACT_ATOMS: atom_id res chain seq x y z
N MET A 1 -17.84 21.83 -5.05
CA MET A 1 -16.45 21.67 -5.55
C MET A 1 -15.41 22.29 -4.61
N SER A 2 -15.51 22.16 -3.28
CA SER A 2 -14.59 22.92 -2.38
C SER A 2 -14.29 22.28 -1.02
N GLN A 3 -14.58 20.98 -0.82
CA GLN A 3 -14.17 20.29 0.41
C GLN A 3 -13.02 19.31 0.16
N ASP A 4 -12.96 18.68 -1.02
CA ASP A 4 -11.89 17.71 -1.35
C ASP A 4 -10.54 18.38 -1.59
N VAL A 5 -10.51 19.57 -2.21
CA VAL A 5 -9.27 20.26 -2.58
C VAL A 5 -8.51 20.77 -1.35
N PHE A 6 -9.23 21.29 -0.36
CA PHE A 6 -8.63 21.77 0.90
C PHE A 6 -8.07 20.60 1.71
N GLY A 7 -8.79 19.47 1.75
CA GLY A 7 -8.30 18.21 2.33
C GLY A 7 -7.04 17.71 1.63
N ILE A 8 -7.02 17.66 0.29
CA ILE A 8 -5.85 17.21 -0.47
C ILE A 8 -4.64 18.14 -0.25
N LEU A 9 -4.83 19.46 -0.27
CA LEU A 9 -3.76 20.44 -0.03
C LEU A 9 -3.20 20.32 1.39
N THR A 10 -4.06 20.20 2.41
CA THR A 10 -3.64 19.98 3.80
C THR A 10 -2.93 18.63 3.97
N HIS A 11 -3.38 17.55 3.33
CA HIS A 11 -2.69 16.25 3.35
C HIS A 11 -1.29 16.30 2.73
N LEU A 12 -1.10 17.10 1.67
CA LEU A 12 0.19 17.26 1.02
C LEU A 12 1.16 18.16 1.82
N GLU A 13 0.66 18.99 2.74
CA GLU A 13 1.47 19.76 3.71
C GLU A 13 1.78 18.96 4.99
N ILE A 14 0.95 17.97 5.35
CA ILE A 14 1.13 17.13 6.56
C ILE A 14 2.39 16.27 6.50
N LEU A 15 2.89 15.91 5.31
CA LEU A 15 4.12 15.12 5.15
C LEU A 15 5.41 15.83 5.62
N SER A 16 5.35 17.08 6.12
CA SER A 16 6.48 17.77 6.74
C SER A 16 6.46 17.81 8.27
N VAL A 17 5.49 17.17 8.95
CA VAL A 17 5.34 17.23 10.42
C VAL A 17 5.56 15.86 11.06
N THR A 18 6.64 15.78 11.83
CA THR A 18 7.21 14.60 12.49
C THR A 18 6.25 13.91 13.47
N ASP A 19 5.43 12.98 12.98
CA ASP A 19 4.84 11.86 13.73
C ASP A 19 4.45 10.72 12.77
N ASN A 20 5.15 9.58 12.87
CA ASN A 20 5.11 8.49 11.88
C ASN A 20 3.70 7.90 11.63
N GLY A 21 2.78 8.01 12.60
CA GLY A 21 1.41 7.50 12.47
C GLY A 21 0.51 8.38 11.59
N LEU A 22 0.66 9.71 11.69
CA LEU A 22 -0.11 10.68 10.91
C LEU A 22 0.39 10.77 9.47
N GLU A 23 1.71 10.68 9.27
CA GLU A 23 2.32 10.65 7.93
C GLU A 23 1.84 9.44 7.12
N GLU A 24 1.86 8.25 7.71
CA GLU A 24 1.37 7.04 7.06
C GLU A 24 -0.13 7.15 6.73
N GLN A 25 -0.94 7.71 7.63
CA GLN A 25 -2.37 7.90 7.36
C GLN A 25 -2.64 8.92 6.23
N ALA A 26 -1.91 10.04 6.21
CA ALA A 26 -2.00 11.03 5.14
C ALA A 26 -1.53 10.43 3.79
N ALA A 27 -0.43 9.69 3.79
CA ALA A 27 0.07 9.00 2.60
C ALA A 27 -0.95 7.99 2.06
N ARG A 28 -1.66 7.26 2.92
CA ARG A 28 -2.72 6.33 2.51
C ARG A 28 -3.85 7.04 1.76
N LEU A 29 -4.31 8.17 2.28
CA LEU A 29 -5.37 8.96 1.65
C LEU A 29 -4.92 9.47 0.28
N ILE A 30 -3.71 10.03 0.20
CA ILE A 30 -3.13 10.53 -1.06
C ILE A 30 -2.97 9.38 -2.07
N LEU A 31 -2.46 8.22 -1.65
CA LEU A 31 -2.30 7.04 -2.51
C LEU A 31 -3.65 6.50 -2.99
N MET A 32 -4.67 6.50 -2.14
CA MET A 32 -6.03 6.10 -2.54
C MET A 32 -6.62 7.05 -3.57
N ASP A 33 -6.49 8.36 -3.38
CA ASP A 33 -7.05 9.34 -4.32
C ASP A 33 -6.24 9.44 -5.61
N SER A 34 -4.93 9.18 -5.56
CA SER A 34 -4.08 9.07 -6.76
C SER A 34 -4.55 7.94 -7.67
N ARG A 35 -4.95 6.80 -7.10
CA ARG A 35 -5.52 5.65 -7.85
C ARG A 35 -6.89 5.95 -8.46
N LYS A 36 -7.62 6.93 -7.96
CA LYS A 36 -8.91 7.37 -8.54
C LYS A 36 -8.74 8.37 -9.69
N GLU A 37 -7.52 8.62 -10.14
CA GLU A 37 -7.19 9.57 -11.22
C GLU A 37 -7.72 10.99 -10.97
N CYS A 38 -7.71 11.45 -9.71
CA CYS A 38 -8.10 12.82 -9.40
C CYS A 38 -7.20 13.83 -10.15
N SER A 39 -7.79 14.61 -11.06
CA SER A 39 -7.06 15.54 -11.93
C SER A 39 -6.23 16.57 -11.15
N LEU A 40 -6.80 17.10 -10.07
CA LEU A 40 -6.15 18.09 -9.21
C LEU A 40 -4.96 17.50 -8.46
N LEU A 41 -5.08 16.28 -7.95
CA LEU A 41 -3.97 15.60 -7.29
C LEU A 41 -2.85 15.30 -8.29
N ARG A 42 -3.20 14.86 -9.50
CA ARG A 42 -2.22 14.63 -10.57
C ARG A 42 -1.44 15.90 -10.91
N GLU A 43 -2.12 17.03 -11.07
CA GLU A 43 -1.48 18.33 -11.30
C GLU A 43 -0.59 18.74 -10.11
N ALA A 44 -1.08 18.60 -8.88
CA ALA A 44 -0.32 18.91 -7.68
C ALA A 44 0.95 18.04 -7.51
N LEU A 45 0.91 16.78 -7.95
CA LEU A 45 2.06 15.88 -7.96
C LEU A 45 3.05 16.20 -9.09
N GLN A 46 2.57 16.65 -10.25
CA GLN A 46 3.45 17.13 -11.33
C GLN A 46 4.27 18.35 -10.89
N LEU A 47 3.68 19.25 -10.09
CA LEU A 47 4.36 20.41 -9.53
C LEU A 47 5.36 20.06 -8.41
N ARG A 48 5.31 18.83 -7.87
CA ARG A 48 6.14 18.38 -6.73
C ARG A 48 6.75 17.00 -6.99
N PRO A 49 7.79 16.91 -7.84
CA PRO A 49 8.38 15.64 -8.25
C PRO A 49 8.99 14.84 -7.09
N ALA A 50 9.51 15.51 -6.05
CA ALA A 50 10.01 14.82 -4.86
C ALA A 50 8.91 14.05 -4.12
N LEU A 51 7.71 14.63 -4.03
CA LEU A 51 6.56 13.99 -3.41
C LEU A 51 6.01 12.84 -4.27
N ALA A 52 5.96 13.04 -5.59
CA ALA A 52 5.62 11.96 -6.52
C ALA A 52 6.58 10.77 -6.41
N ALA A 53 7.89 11.04 -6.26
CA ALA A 53 8.90 10.00 -6.06
C ALA A 53 8.74 9.26 -4.73
N ILE A 54 8.38 9.94 -3.64
CA ILE A 54 8.07 9.26 -2.37
C ILE A 54 6.85 8.34 -2.56
N LEU A 55 5.76 8.87 -3.09
CA LEU A 55 4.51 8.13 -3.27
C LEU A 55 4.63 6.94 -4.24
N SER A 56 5.57 6.99 -5.19
CA SER A 56 5.80 5.87 -6.11
C SER A 56 6.34 4.61 -5.40
N HIS A 57 6.86 4.74 -4.18
CA HIS A 57 7.29 3.61 -3.35
C HIS A 57 6.12 3.00 -2.56
N GLY A 58 4.94 3.62 -2.58
CA GLY A 58 3.76 3.12 -1.89
C GLY A 58 3.24 1.81 -2.48
N GLY A 59 2.73 0.96 -1.60
CA GLY A 59 2.20 -0.37 -1.94
C GLY A 59 0.70 -0.50 -1.72
N SER A 60 0.19 -1.72 -1.91
CA SER A 60 -1.18 -2.10 -1.58
C SER A 60 -1.16 -3.33 -0.69
N CYS A 61 -1.90 -3.30 0.41
CA CYS A 61 -1.99 -4.41 1.33
C CYS A 61 -2.67 -5.61 0.64
N ALA A 62 -2.02 -6.77 0.64
CA ALA A 62 -2.57 -7.97 0.04
C ALA A 62 -3.81 -8.52 0.77
N LEU A 63 -4.08 -8.04 1.99
CA LEU A 63 -5.26 -8.44 2.78
C LEU A 63 -6.41 -7.43 2.68
N CYS A 64 -6.19 -6.18 3.09
CA CYS A 64 -7.27 -5.17 3.15
C CYS A 64 -7.36 -4.28 1.91
N SER A 65 -6.46 -4.45 0.93
CA SER A 65 -6.36 -3.65 -0.30
C SER A 65 -6.11 -2.14 -0.09
N GLN A 66 -5.92 -1.69 1.16
CA GLN A 66 -5.56 -0.31 1.45
C GLN A 66 -4.14 -0.02 0.99
N ALA A 67 -3.90 1.20 0.52
CA ALA A 67 -2.56 1.68 0.25
C ALA A 67 -1.73 1.77 1.54
N PHE A 68 -0.41 1.83 1.42
CA PHE A 68 0.54 2.13 2.50
C PHE A 68 1.83 2.70 1.91
N LEU A 69 2.63 3.43 2.68
CA LEU A 69 3.85 4.07 2.17
C LEU A 69 5.13 3.45 2.76
N THR A 70 5.29 3.44 4.08
CA THR A 70 6.57 3.10 4.71
C THR A 70 6.51 1.88 5.64
N THR A 71 5.35 1.64 6.26
CA THR A 71 5.21 0.52 7.21
C THR A 71 4.61 -0.67 6.50
N TRP A 72 5.45 -1.64 6.14
CA TRP A 72 5.00 -2.92 5.57
C TRP A 72 5.68 -4.11 6.22
N LEU A 73 4.96 -5.23 6.23
CA LEU A 73 5.47 -6.54 6.56
C LEU A 73 5.65 -7.33 5.28
N GLU A 74 6.87 -7.78 5.04
CA GLU A 74 7.15 -8.72 3.97
C GLU A 74 6.60 -10.09 4.32
N CYS A 75 5.71 -10.57 3.48
CA CYS A 75 5.04 -11.85 3.63
C CYS A 75 5.21 -12.69 2.36
N VAL A 76 4.93 -13.98 2.50
CA VAL A 76 4.74 -14.90 1.37
C VAL A 76 3.38 -15.59 1.48
N GLN A 77 2.76 -15.84 0.32
CA GLN A 77 1.63 -16.73 0.19
C GLN A 77 2.02 -17.89 -0.72
N PHE A 78 1.71 -19.11 -0.29
CA PHE A 78 1.91 -20.29 -1.14
C PHE A 78 0.67 -20.53 -1.98
N ILE A 79 0.77 -20.32 -3.29
CA ILE A 79 -0.31 -20.61 -4.24
C ILE A 79 -0.09 -21.99 -4.85
N SER A 80 -1.18 -22.68 -5.18
CA SER A 80 -1.11 -24.02 -5.78
C SER A 80 -1.21 -23.90 -7.29
N LEU A 81 -0.12 -24.17 -8.02
CA LEU A 81 -0.13 -24.10 -9.49
C LEU A 81 -1.16 -25.04 -10.12
N ARG A 82 -1.47 -26.15 -9.45
CA ARG A 82 -2.53 -27.06 -9.87
C ARG A 82 -3.92 -26.41 -9.79
N LYS A 83 -4.24 -25.75 -8.67
CA LYS A 83 -5.56 -25.13 -8.44
C LYS A 83 -5.69 -23.82 -9.22
N ASP A 84 -4.63 -23.02 -9.20
CA ASP A 84 -4.67 -21.62 -9.64
C ASP A 84 -4.24 -21.46 -11.11
N MET A 85 -3.43 -22.39 -11.64
CA MET A 85 -2.87 -22.32 -13.01
C MET A 85 -3.09 -23.59 -13.85
N LYS A 86 -3.83 -24.59 -13.35
CA LYS A 86 -4.13 -25.86 -14.04
C LYS A 86 -2.88 -26.64 -14.51
N VAL A 87 -1.75 -26.45 -13.84
CA VAL A 87 -0.50 -27.18 -14.12
C VAL A 87 -0.57 -28.59 -13.54
N SER A 88 0.00 -29.57 -14.24
CA SER A 88 0.09 -30.96 -13.81
C SER A 88 1.09 -31.12 -12.66
N GLY A 89 0.66 -31.71 -11.53
CA GLY A 89 1.51 -32.07 -10.39
C GLY A 89 1.33 -31.19 -9.15
N PRO A 90 1.68 -31.69 -7.95
CA PRO A 90 1.62 -30.90 -6.72
C PRO A 90 2.80 -29.93 -6.67
N GLN A 91 2.58 -28.71 -7.17
CA GLN A 91 3.53 -27.62 -7.06
C GLN A 91 2.88 -26.45 -6.34
N SER A 92 3.54 -26.00 -5.27
CA SER A 92 3.22 -24.77 -4.57
C SER A 92 4.37 -23.80 -4.76
N VAL A 93 4.07 -22.56 -5.13
CA VAL A 93 5.10 -21.52 -5.30
C VAL A 93 4.88 -20.40 -4.29
N PRO A 94 5.95 -19.89 -3.64
CA PRO A 94 5.86 -18.73 -2.79
C PRO A 94 5.72 -17.48 -3.64
N VAL A 95 4.66 -16.70 -3.39
CA VAL A 95 4.44 -15.39 -3.99
C VAL A 95 4.65 -14.34 -2.92
N ARG A 96 5.51 -13.36 -3.18
CA ARG A 96 5.74 -12.23 -2.27
C ARG A 96 4.45 -11.41 -2.14
N ALA A 97 4.14 -11.04 -0.92
CA ALA A 97 3.02 -10.18 -0.57
C ALA A 97 3.48 -9.14 0.46
N LEU A 98 2.84 -7.98 0.46
CA LEU A 98 3.08 -6.94 1.46
C LEU A 98 1.81 -6.72 2.26
N LEU A 99 1.92 -6.71 3.58
CA LEU A 99 0.84 -6.34 4.48
C LEU A 99 1.15 -5.01 5.15
N CYS A 100 0.12 -4.20 5.36
CA CYS A 100 0.31 -2.81 5.78
C CYS A 100 0.39 -2.60 7.31
N SER A 101 0.24 -3.66 8.10
CA SER A 101 0.32 -3.62 9.56
C SER A 101 0.32 -5.03 10.18
N TYR A 102 0.79 -5.14 11.42
CA TYR A 102 0.62 -6.34 12.23
C TYR A 102 -0.84 -6.66 12.52
N SER A 103 -1.74 -5.65 12.55
CA SER A 103 -3.18 -5.91 12.68
C SER A 103 -3.73 -6.69 11.50
N CYS A 104 -3.30 -6.39 10.26
CA CYS A 104 -3.62 -7.22 9.10
C CYS A 104 -2.97 -8.60 9.21
N PHE A 105 -1.69 -8.69 9.58
CA PHE A 105 -0.97 -9.96 9.69
C PHE A 105 -1.50 -10.91 10.79
N ASN A 106 -2.07 -10.36 11.87
CA ASN A 106 -2.62 -11.13 12.98
C ASN A 106 -4.11 -11.47 12.77
N GLN A 107 -4.72 -11.03 11.65
CA GLN A 107 -6.09 -11.38 11.34
C GLN A 107 -6.19 -12.87 10.98
N SER A 108 -7.13 -13.58 11.59
CA SER A 108 -7.34 -14.99 11.28
C SER A 108 -7.91 -15.19 9.86
N GLY A 109 -7.60 -16.34 9.26
CA GLY A 109 -8.22 -16.79 8.00
C GLY A 109 -7.46 -16.45 6.72
N HIS A 110 -6.30 -15.79 6.79
CA HIS A 110 -5.44 -15.58 5.63
C HIS A 110 -4.26 -16.57 5.57
N MET A 111 -3.65 -16.73 4.40
CA MET A 111 -2.53 -17.64 4.16
C MET A 111 -1.20 -16.89 3.90
N TYR A 112 -1.02 -15.74 4.55
CA TYR A 112 0.22 -14.96 4.51
C TYR A 112 1.14 -15.35 5.67
N TYR A 113 2.42 -15.58 5.37
CA TYR A 113 3.45 -15.93 6.34
C TYR A 113 4.56 -14.90 6.30
N GLY A 114 4.95 -14.35 7.47
CA GLY A 114 6.02 -13.36 7.56
C GLY A 114 7.37 -13.95 7.20
N VAL A 115 8.19 -13.19 6.48
CA VAL A 115 9.56 -13.59 6.15
C VAL A 115 10.48 -13.23 7.32
N ALA A 116 11.04 -14.24 7.99
CA ALA A 116 12.07 -14.03 9.01
C ALA A 116 13.45 -13.98 8.36
N SER A 117 14.25 -12.97 8.69
CA SER A 117 15.68 -12.92 8.33
C SER A 117 16.47 -13.61 9.44
N VAL A 118 17.37 -14.53 9.06
CA VAL A 118 18.31 -15.24 9.95
C VAL A 118 19.68 -14.61 9.82
#